data_AF-A0A6S7KLB7-F1
#
_entry.id   AF-A0A6S7KLB7-F1
#
_cell.length_a   1.000
_cell.length_b   1.000
_cell.length_c   1.000
_cell.angle_alpha   90.00
_cell.angle_beta   90.00
_cell.angle_gamma   90.00
#
_symmetry.space_group_name_H-M   'P 1'
#
loop_
_entity.id
_entity.type
_entity.pdbx_description
1 polymer ?
#
loop_
_entity_poly.entity_id
_entity_poly.type
_entity_poly.pdbx_seq_one_letter_code
_entity_poly.pdbx_strand_id
1 'polypeptide(L)' 'MILKGTRVLIPKTLQLEVLAQLHYAHQGSEKCKLRAKGSVFWNNINRDIDNMVRSCGPCQHNQHMNAKEPLTPHDVPPKP' A
#
# COMPACT_ATOMS: atom_id res chain seq x y z
N MET A 1 0.09 -14.21 -23.94
CA MET A 1 0.37 -13.39 -22.74
C MET A 1 1.25 -12.23 -23.15
N ILE A 2 0.92 -10.99 -22.76
CA ILE A 2 1.72 -9.80 -23.08
C ILE A 2 2.43 -9.34 -21.80
N LEU A 3 3.74 -9.08 -21.90
CA LEU A 3 4.59 -8.69 -20.78
C LEU A 3 5.23 -7.32 -21.00
N LYS A 4 5.43 -6.56 -19.92
CA LYS A 4 6.29 -5.37 -19.85
C LYS A 4 7.47 -5.66 -18.92
N GLY A 5 8.56 -6.16 -19.49
CA GLY A 5 9.65 -6.77 -18.72
C GLY A 5 9.16 -8.08 -18.10
N THR A 6 9.21 -8.20 -16.78
CA THR A 6 8.70 -9.36 -16.03
C THR A 6 7.24 -9.25 -15.58
N ARG A 7 6.55 -8.16 -15.92
CA ARG A 7 5.20 -7.86 -15.44
C ARG A 7 4.13 -8.19 -16.47
N VAL A 8 3.06 -8.84 -16.04
CA VAL A 8 1.91 -9.17 -16.89
C VAL A 8 1.06 -7.92 -17.15
N LEU A 9 0.76 -7.65 -18.41
CA LEU A 9 -0.13 -6.56 -18.79
C LEU A 9 -1.58 -6.96 -18.54
N ILE A 10 -2.28 -6.23 -17.67
CA ILE A 10 -3.64 -6.58 -17.23
C ILE A 10 -4.70 -5.80 -18.03
N PRO A 11 -5.61 -6.49 -18.76
CA PRO A 11 -6.75 -5.87 -19.43
C PRO A 11 -7.66 -5.12 -18.45
N LYS A 12 -8.35 -4.07 -18.92
CA LYS A 12 -9.25 -3.24 -18.11
C LYS A 12 -10.28 -4.04 -17.31
N THR A 13 -10.81 -5.11 -17.89
CA THR A 13 -11.79 -6.00 -17.27
C THR A 13 -11.28 -6.73 -16.02
N LEU A 14 -9.97 -7.02 -15.95
CA LEU A 14 -9.35 -7.76 -14.86
C LEU A 14 -8.70 -6.85 -13.80
N GLN A 15 -8.63 -5.54 -14.03
CA GLN A 15 -7.94 -4.61 -13.12
C GLN A 15 -8.56 -4.59 -11.73
N LEU A 16 -9.89 -4.65 -11.61
CA LEU A 16 -10.58 -4.66 -10.32
C LEU A 16 -10.24 -5.90 -9.49
N GLU A 17 -10.25 -7.07 -10.11
CA GLU A 17 -9.91 -8.33 -9.46
C GLU A 17 -8.45 -8.32 -8.99
N VAL A 18 -7.53 -7.89 -9.86
CA VAL A 18 -6.10 -7.78 -9.51
C VAL A 18 -5.87 -6.77 -8.40
N LEU A 19 -6.58 -5.63 -8.39
CA LEU A 19 -6.51 -4.66 -7.29
C LEU A 19 -6.98 -5.25 -5.97
N ALA A 20 -8.07 -6.03 -5.97
CA ALA A 20 -8.54 -6.72 -4.78
C ALA A 20 -7.50 -7.74 -4.27
N GLN A 21 -6.85 -8.48 -5.17
CA GLN A 21 -5.78 -9.43 -4.80
C GLN A 21 -4.51 -8.73 -4.26
N LEU A 22 -4.15 -7.59 -4.83
CA LEU A 22 -3.05 -6.76 -4.33
C LEU A 22 -3.33 -6.23 -2.92
N HIS A 23 -4.59 -5.91 -2.65
CA HIS A 23 -5.06 -5.32 -1.39
C HIS A 23 -5.55 -6.34 -0.34
N TYR A 24 -5.66 -7.63 -0.67
CA TYR A 24 -6.30 -8.68 0.15
C TYR A 24 -5.95 -8.67 1.65
N ALA A 25 -4.68 -8.46 1.99
CA ALA A 25 -4.22 -8.42 3.39
C ALA A 25 -4.26 -7.01 4.01
N HIS A 26 -5.11 -6.11 3.50
CA HIS A 26 -5.28 -4.71 3.93
C HIS A 26 -3.95 -3.95 4.09
N GLN A 27 -3.00 -4.26 3.22
CA GLN A 27 -1.68 -3.65 3.24
C GLN A 27 -1.75 -2.20 2.75
N GLY A 28 -0.90 -1.34 3.32
CA GLY A 28 -0.78 0.04 2.87
C GLY A 28 -0.41 0.16 1.38
N SER A 29 -0.64 1.34 0.82
CA SER A 29 -0.44 1.62 -0.61
C SER A 29 0.95 1.23 -1.12
N GLU A 30 2.00 1.56 -0.39
CA GLU A 30 3.38 1.27 -0.80
C GLU A 30 3.66 -0.23 -0.90
N LYS A 31 3.14 -1.05 0.02
CA LYS A 31 3.26 -2.51 -0.07
C LYS A 31 2.50 -3.05 -1.29
N CYS A 32 1.29 -2.54 -1.55
CA CYS A 32 0.52 -2.91 -2.73
C CYS A 32 1.26 -2.54 -4.03
N LYS A 33 1.87 -1.35 -4.11
CA LYS A 33 2.68 -0.90 -5.25
C LYS A 33 3.92 -1.78 -5.46
N LEU A 34 4.60 -2.18 -4.38
CA LEU A 34 5.75 -3.09 -4.46
C LEU A 34 5.34 -4.47 -5.01
N ARG A 35 4.23 -5.04 -4.54
CA ARG A 35 3.69 -6.30 -5.08
C ARG A 35 3.34 -6.19 -6.56
N ALA A 36 2.70 -5.09 -6.95
CA ALA A 36 2.37 -4.83 -8.35
C ALA A 36 3.63 -4.72 -9.22
N LYS A 37 4.66 -4.00 -8.75
CA LYS A 37 5.94 -3.82 -9.47
C LYS A 37 6.65 -5.15 -9.77
N GLY A 38 6.43 -6.19 -8.96
CA GLY A 38 6.99 -7.52 -9.18
C GLY A 38 6.19 -8.44 -10.11
N SER A 39 4.92 -8.11 -10.43
CA SER A 39 4.00 -9.08 -11.03
C SER A 39 3.15 -8.55 -12.19
N VAL A 40 2.60 -7.33 -12.06
CA VAL A 40 1.54 -6.84 -12.96
C VAL A 40 1.75 -5.39 -13.38
N PHE A 41 1.18 -5.01 -14.52
CA PHE A 41 1.26 -3.65 -15.04
C PHE A 41 0.03 -3.24 -15.84
N TRP A 42 -0.42 -2.00 -15.66
CA TRP A 42 -1.27 -1.26 -16.59
C TRP A 42 -1.06 0.25 -16.36
N ASN A 43 -1.61 1.07 -17.26
CA ASN A 43 -1.49 2.53 -17.11
C ASN A 43 -2.26 3.02 -15.87
N ASN A 44 -1.61 3.84 -15.04
CA ASN A 44 -2.14 4.40 -13.78
C ASN A 44 -2.36 3.39 -12.62
N ILE A 45 -1.78 2.19 -12.67
CA ILE A 45 -1.87 1.19 -11.59
C ILE A 45 -1.61 1.75 -10.17
N ASN A 46 -0.62 2.63 -10.01
CA ASN A 46 -0.31 3.21 -8.71
C ASN A 46 -1.46 4.08 -8.17
N ARG A 47 -2.10 4.87 -9.05
CA ARG A 47 -3.25 5.70 -8.68
C ARG A 47 -4.45 4.83 -8.32
N ASP A 48 -4.67 3.75 -9.06
CA ASP A 48 -5.77 2.83 -8.80
C ASP A 48 -5.57 2.10 -7.46
N ILE A 49 -4.32 1.74 -7.12
CA ILE A 49 -3.94 1.20 -5.80
C ILE A 49 -4.21 2.22 -4.69
N ASP A 50 -3.74 3.46 -4.86
CA ASP A 50 -3.95 4.51 -3.86
C ASP A 50 -5.45 4.75 -3.61
N ASN A 51 -6.26 4.75 -4.68
CA ASN A 51 -7.72 4.88 -4.58
C ASN A 51 -8.36 3.70 -3.84
N MET A 52 -7.98 2.46 -4.16
CA MET A 52 -8.48 1.25 -3.50
C MET A 52 -8.22 1.30 -1.98
N VAL A 53 -6.98 1.61 -1.59
CA VAL A 53 -6.58 1.69 -0.18
C VAL A 53 -7.29 2.84 0.55
N ARG A 54 -7.47 4.00 -0.13
CA ARG A 54 -8.23 5.14 0.41
C ARG A 54 -9.71 4.82 0.63
N SER A 55 -10.30 4.03 -0.27
CA SER A 55 -11.70 3.60 -0.14
C SER A 55 -11.92 2.44 0.83
N CYS A 56 -10.84 1.84 1.37
CA CYS A 56 -10.94 0.68 2.22
C CYS A 56 -11.21 1.05 3.68
N GLY A 57 -12.42 0.75 4.16
CA GLY A 57 -12.87 1.01 5.54
C GLY A 57 -11.91 0.48 6.63
N PRO A 58 -11.51 -0.80 6.60
CA PRO A 58 -10.52 -1.35 7.54
C PRO A 58 -9.19 -0.61 7.54
N CYS A 59 -8.67 -0.23 6.37
CA CYS A 59 -7.42 0.51 6.29
C CYS A 59 -7.55 1.92 6.86
N GLN A 60 -8.66 2.61 6.59
CA GLN A 60 -8.90 3.94 7.15
C GLN A 60 -9.01 3.88 8.68
N HIS A 61 -9.76 2.93 9.22
CA HIS A 61 -9.90 2.76 10.67
C HIS A 61 -8.55 2.53 11.36
N ASN A 62 -7.75 1.58 10.87
CA ASN A 62 -6.49 1.19 11.50
C ASN A 62 -5.37 2.21 11.28
N GLN A 63 -5.43 3.02 10.22
CA GLN A 63 -4.42 4.06 9.97
C GLN A 63 -4.40 5.12 11.07
N HIS A 64 -5.58 5.51 11.59
CA HIS A 64 -5.69 6.49 12.66
C HIS A 64 -5.20 5.95 14.03
N MET A 65 -5.22 4.64 14.22
CA MET A 65 -4.82 4.03 15.50
C MET A 65 -3.29 3.96 15.72
N ASN A 66 -2.49 4.18 14.68
CA ASN A 66 -1.02 4.22 14.79
C ASN A 66 -0.51 5.62 15.13
N ALA A 67 -1.14 6.31 16.09
CA ALA A 67 -0.57 7.55 16.61
C ALA A 67 0.78 7.23 17.27
N LYS A 68 1.84 7.95 16.88
CA LYS A 68 3.17 7.78 17.49
C LYS A 68 3.04 8.02 18.98
N GLU A 69 3.53 7.08 19.79
CA GLU A 69 3.65 7.30 21.23
C GLU A 69 4.44 8.59 21.47
N PRO A 70 4.01 9.45 22.40
CA PRO A 70 4.76 10.64 22.77
C PRO A 70 6.17 10.23 23.19
N LEU A 71 7.20 10.86 22.63
CA LEU A 71 8.56 10.69 23.14
C LEU A 71 8.60 11.19 24.58
N THR A 72 8.73 10.27 25.53
CA THR A 72 8.99 10.62 26.93
C THR A 72 10.44 11.08 27.04
N PRO A 73 10.72 12.35 27.40
CA PRO A 73 12.09 12.78 27.67
C PRO A 73 12.62 12.03 28.89
N HIS A 74 13.83 11.49 28.80
CA HIS A 74 14.56 10.94 29.94
C HIS A 74 15.23 12.07 30.72
N ASP A 75 15.31 11.93 32.05
CA ASP A 75 16.04 12.86 32.90
C ASP A 75 17.51 12.95 32.49
N VAL A 76 17.99 14.18 32.29
CA VAL A 76 19.40 14.44 31.97
C VAL A 76 20.20 14.36 33.27
N PRO A 77 21.25 13.51 33.36
CA PRO A 77 22.04 13.41 34.58
C PRO A 77 22.74 14.75 34.88
N PRO A 78 22.81 15.16 36.16
CA PRO A 78 23.49 16.39 36.54
C PRO A 78 24.99 16.32 36.20
N LYS A 79 25.50 17.44 35.69
CA LYS A 79 26.89 17.61 35.29
C LYS A 79 27.79 17.73 36.54
N PRO A 80 29.01 17.16 36.55
CA PRO A 80 29.93 17.24 37.69
C PRO A 80 30.43 18.66 37.96
#